data_AF-A0A143HIH8-F1
#
_entry.id   AF-A0A143HIH8-F1
#
_cell.length_a   1.000
_cell.length_b   1.000
_cell.length_c   1.000
_cell.angle_alpha   90.00
_cell.angle_beta   90.00
_cell.angle_gamma   90.00
#
_symmetry.space_group_name_H-M   'P 1'
#
loop_
_entity.id
_entity.type
_entity.pdbx_description
1 polymer ?
#
loop_
_entity_poly.entity_id
_entity_poly.type
_entity_poly.pdbx_seq_one_letter_code
_entity_poly.pdbx_strand_id
1 'polypeptide(L)' 'MYIYSINRQAGDRTSATLYSLIETAKLYGHEPYRYLRQVFTELPKAQSVEEIEQLLPWNLV' A
#
# COMPACT_ATOMS: atom_id res chain seq x y z
N MET A 1 -31.55 8.27 -17.41
CA MET A 1 -30.63 9.13 -16.64
C MET A 1 -29.85 8.23 -15.70
N TYR A 2 -28.58 8.00 -16.00
CA TYR A 2 -27.68 7.07 -15.33
C TYR A 2 -27.34 7.56 -13.92
N ILE A 3 -27.64 6.77 -12.87
CA ILE A 3 -26.87 6.72 -11.62
C ILE A 3 -27.31 5.51 -10.78
N TYR A 4 -27.07 4.30 -11.30
CA TYR A 4 -26.95 3.10 -10.47
C TYR A 4 -25.57 2.50 -10.71
N SER A 5 -24.53 3.08 -10.11
CA SER A 5 -23.27 2.39 -9.81
C SER A 5 -22.28 3.37 -9.17
N ILE A 6 -22.22 3.39 -7.84
CA ILE A 6 -21.04 3.92 -7.13
C ILE A 6 -20.43 2.92 -6.14
N ASN A 7 -20.81 1.64 -6.20
CA ASN A 7 -20.17 0.56 -5.44
C ASN A 7 -19.09 -0.19 -6.24
N ARG A 8 -18.50 0.44 -7.26
CA ARG A 8 -17.39 -0.10 -8.06
C ARG A 8 -16.04 0.57 -7.77
N GLN A 9 -15.95 1.39 -6.73
CA GLN A 9 -14.74 2.19 -6.49
C GLN A 9 -13.84 1.63 -5.38
N ALA A 10 -14.38 0.91 -4.39
CA ALA A 10 -13.54 0.36 -3.32
C ALA A 10 -12.60 -0.74 -3.84
N GLY A 11 -13.11 -1.66 -4.67
CA GLY A 11 -12.31 -2.74 -5.26
C GLY A 11 -11.24 -2.23 -6.23
N ASP A 12 -11.62 -1.31 -7.12
CA ASP A 12 -10.72 -0.74 -8.15
C ASP A 12 -9.61 0.13 -7.52
N ARG A 13 -9.96 0.98 -6.55
CA ARG A 13 -8.97 1.77 -5.80
C ARG A 13 -8.02 0.88 -5.00
N THR A 14 -8.53 -0.17 -4.36
CA THR A 14 -7.68 -1.09 -3.60
C THR A 14 -6.68 -1.80 -4.50
N SER A 15 -7.12 -2.25 -5.69
CA SER A 15 -6.21 -2.86 -6.68
C SER A 15 -5.16 -1.88 -7.21
N ALA A 16 -5.56 -0.63 -7.50
CA ALA A 16 -4.62 0.40 -7.96
C ALA A 16 -3.55 0.72 -6.91
N THR A 17 -3.96 0.88 -5.65
CA THR A 17 -3.04 1.13 -4.53
C THR A 17 -2.08 -0.04 -4.31
N LEU A 18 -2.57 -1.28 -4.32
CA LEU A 18 -1.72 -2.47 -4.21
C LEU A 18 -0.70 -2.54 -5.36
N TYR A 19 -1.13 -2.27 -6.58
CA TYR A 19 -0.25 -2.27 -7.74
C TYR A 19 0.84 -1.20 -7.63
N SER A 20 0.48 0.02 -7.23
CA SER A 20 1.45 1.09 -6.98
C SER A 20 2.47 0.71 -5.90
N LEU A 21 2.04 0.07 -4.81
CA LEU A 21 2.95 -0.40 -3.75
C LEU A 21 3.91 -1.49 -4.23
N ILE A 22 3.44 -2.43 -5.05
CA ILE A 22 4.27 -3.48 -5.65
C ILE A 22 5.32 -2.88 -6.58
N GLU A 23 4.92 -1.96 -7.46
CA GLU A 23 5.86 -1.29 -8.37
C GLU A 23 6.87 -0.45 -7.61
N THR A 24 6.45 0.22 -6.53
CA THR A 24 7.38 0.98 -5.67
C THR A 24 8.38 0.04 -4.99
N ALA A 25 7.95 -1.09 -4.44
CA ALA A 25 8.85 -2.08 -3.84
C ALA A 25 9.90 -2.59 -4.84
N LYS A 26 9.47 -2.90 -6.07
CA LYS A 26 10.38 -3.33 -7.16
C LYS A 26 11.38 -2.24 -7.53
N LEU A 27 10.95 -0.98 -7.63
CA LEU A 27 11.81 0.15 -7.99
C LEU A 27 12.97 0.33 -6.99
N TYR A 28 12.73 0.06 -5.72
CA TYR A 28 13.74 0.10 -4.67
C TYR A 28 14.49 -1.24 -4.48
N GLY A 29 14.21 -2.26 -5.30
CA GLY A 29 14.88 -3.56 -5.26
C GLY A 29 14.40 -4.50 -4.15
N HIS A 30 13.28 -4.17 -3.48
CA HIS A 30 12.69 -5.03 -2.47
C HIS A 30 11.84 -6.13 -3.09
N GLU A 31 11.85 -7.30 -2.46
CA GLU A 31 10.91 -8.37 -2.76
C GLU A 31 9.48 -7.90 -2.38
N PRO A 32 8.55 -7.77 -3.34
CA PRO A 32 7.27 -7.11 -3.11
C PRO A 32 6.41 -7.78 -2.04
N TYR A 33 6.44 -9.10 -1.93
CA TYR A 33 5.67 -9.82 -0.94
C TYR A 33 6.19 -9.54 0.48
N ARG A 34 7.50 -9.53 0.68
CA ARG A 34 8.14 -9.17 1.95
C ARG A 34 7.82 -7.73 2.36
N TYR A 35 7.92 -6.79 1.42
CA TYR A 35 7.56 -5.38 1.67
C TYR A 35 6.09 -5.24 2.08
N LEU A 36 5.16 -5.79 1.30
CA LEU A 36 3.73 -5.71 1.61
C LEU A 36 3.37 -6.40 2.92
N ARG A 37 3.99 -7.55 3.22
CA ARG A 37 3.77 -8.26 4.49
C ARG A 37 4.19 -7.39 5.67
N GLN A 38 5.34 -6.72 5.58
CA GLN A 38 5.82 -5.85 6.64
C GLN A 38 4.91 -4.62 6.81
N VAL A 39 4.55 -3.96 5.70
CA VAL A 39 3.62 -2.83 5.72
C VAL A 39 2.29 -3.23 6.37
N PHE A 40 1.64 -4.33 5.95
CA PHE A 40 0.36 -4.74 6.54
C PHE A 40 0.46 -5.24 7.99
N THR A 41 1.65 -5.66 8.44
CA THR A 41 1.86 -6.08 9.83
C THR A 41 2.11 -4.89 10.76
N GLU A 42 2.83 -3.88 10.29
CA GLU A 42 3.26 -2.74 11.10
C GLU A 42 2.33 -1.52 10.97
N LEU A 43 1.66 -1.33 9.83
CA LEU A 43 0.72 -0.22 9.60
C LEU A 43 -0.40 -0.15 10.67
N PRO A 44 -1.02 -1.27 11.11
CA PRO A 44 -2.03 -1.22 12.17
C PRO A 44 -1.45 -0.88 13.55
N LYS A 45 -0.12 -1.02 13.74
CA LYS A 45 0.57 -0.72 14.99
C LYS A 45 1.07 0.73 15.03
N ALA A 46 1.24 1.36 13.88
CA ALA A 46 1.68 2.74 13.77
C ALA A 46 0.63 3.70 14.35
N GLN A 47 1.06 4.52 15.31
CA GLN A 47 0.27 5.52 16.02
C GLN A 47 0.68 6.95 15.64
N SER A 48 1.81 7.13 14.95
CA SER A 48 2.30 8.43 14.50
C SER A 48 2.63 8.46 13.01
N VAL A 49 2.72 9.67 12.44
CA VAL A 49 3.08 9.88 11.03
C VAL A 49 4.51 9.39 10.78
N GLU A 50 5.40 9.62 11.73
CA GLU A 50 6.80 9.18 11.68
C GLU A 50 6.92 7.66 11.62
N GLU A 51 6.07 6.93 12.36
CA GLU A 51 6.02 5.46 12.31
C GLU A 51 5.49 4.95 10.96
N ILE A 52 4.55 5.67 10.33
CA ILE A 52 4.09 5.37 8.97
C ILE A 52 5.20 5.66 7.95
N GLU A 53 5.95 6.75 8.11
CA GLU A 53 7.06 7.09 7.22
C GLU A 53 8.20 6.06 7.27
N GLN A 54 8.41 5.39 8.41
CA GLN A 54 9.35 4.26 8.50
C GLN A 54 8.94 3.05 7.69
N LEU A 55 7.66 2.92 7.33
CA LEU A 55 7.16 1.85 6.47
C LEU A 55 7.32 2.15 4.97
N LEU A 56 7.87 3.31 4.63
CA LEU A 56 8.14 3.66 3.24
C LEU A 56 9.32 2.85 2.70
N PRO A 57 9.32 2.50 1.40
CA PRO A 57 10.22 1.50 0.85
C PRO A 57 11.70 1.88 0.95
N TRP A 58 12.03 3.16 0.95
CA TRP A 58 13.41 3.63 1.14
C TRP A 58 13.93 3.53 2.58
N ASN A 59 13.05 3.32 3.57
CA ASN A 59 13.40 3.16 4.98
C ASN A 59 13.45 1.69 5.43
N LEU A 60 12.95 0.77 4.61
CA LEU A 60 12.94 -0.66 4.91
C LEU A 60 14.23 -1.30 4.38
N VAL A 61 15.08 -1.79 5.28
CA VAL A 61 16.37 -2.45 4.96
C VAL A 61 16.19 -3.96 4.81
#